data_AF-A0A4C1V9B3-F1
#
_entry.id   AF-A0A4C1V9B3-F1
#
_cell.length_a   1.000
_cell.length_b   1.000
_cell.length_c   1.000
_cell.angle_alpha   90.00
_cell.angle_beta   90.00
_cell.angle_gamma   90.00
#
_symmetry.space_group_name_H-M   'P 1'
#
loop_
_entity.id
_entity.type
_entity.pdbx_description
1 polymer ?
#
loop_
_entity_poly.entity_id
_entity_poly.type
_entity_poly.pdbx_seq_one_letter_code
_entity_poly.pdbx_strand_id
1 'polypeptide(L)'
;MSHVLDISSLSQGKERRLKWQWAGHMIRGEEKWSKIVTRWYLREGKRKRDRPEKKWDDDIRQVAGVTWNRVAQDRREWKRLEEAFADWQTDLQKVIKY
;
A
#
# COMPACT_ATOMS: atom_id res chain seq x y z
N MET A 1 -33.05 -0.62 10.96
CA MET A 1 -31.99 0.25 10.39
C MET A 1 -31.06 -0.65 9.58
N SER A 2 -31.47 -0.94 8.35
CA SER A 2 -30.81 -1.91 7.46
C SER A 2 -29.57 -1.31 6.81
N HIS A 3 -28.48 -2.07 6.89
CA HIS A 3 -27.18 -1.83 6.28
C HIS A 3 -27.30 -1.51 4.78
N VAL A 4 -27.17 -0.23 4.43
CA VAL A 4 -26.75 0.14 3.09
C VAL A 4 -25.25 -0.13 3.07
N LEU A 5 -24.82 -1.16 2.34
CA LEU A 5 -23.42 -1.36 2.02
C LEU A 5 -22.96 -0.11 1.27
N ASP A 6 -22.19 0.71 1.98
CA ASP A 6 -21.78 2.05 1.60
C ASP A 6 -20.95 1.97 0.31
N ILE A 7 -21.44 2.58 -0.77
CA ILE A 7 -20.84 2.55 -2.11
C ILE A 7 -19.39 3.10 -2.05
N SER A 8 -19.13 3.98 -1.08
CA SER A 8 -17.79 4.47 -0.77
C SER A 8 -16.83 3.36 -0.35
N SER A 9 -17.25 2.42 0.52
CA SER A 9 -16.41 1.32 1.02
C SER A 9 -15.98 0.34 -0.08
N LEU A 10 -16.84 0.13 -1.08
CA LEU A 10 -16.57 -0.72 -2.24
C LEU A 10 -15.57 -0.06 -3.23
N SER A 11 -15.62 1.26 -3.39
CA SER A 11 -14.64 2.01 -4.20
C SER A 11 -13.24 1.91 -3.62
N GLN A 12 -13.14 2.01 -2.29
CA GLN A 12 -11.85 2.03 -1.60
C GLN A 12 -11.08 0.71 -1.78
N GLY A 13 -11.75 -0.44 -1.88
CA GLY A 13 -11.11 -1.74 -2.14
C GLY A 13 -10.45 -1.82 -3.52
N LYS A 14 -11.10 -1.26 -4.53
CA LYS A 14 -10.57 -1.21 -5.90
C LYS A 14 -9.35 -0.29 -6.00
N GLU A 15 -9.41 0.88 -5.37
CA GLU A 15 -8.29 1.83 -5.31
C GLU A 15 -7.05 1.21 -4.65
N ARG A 16 -7.23 0.44 -3.57
CA ARG A 16 -6.14 -0.27 -2.90
C ARG A 16 -5.48 -1.31 -3.81
N ARG A 17 -6.26 -2.15 -4.47
CA ARG A 17 -5.72 -3.14 -5.43
C ARG A 17 -4.93 -2.45 -6.55
N LEU A 18 -5.45 -1.35 -7.10
CA LEU A 18 -4.73 -0.56 -8.11
C LEU A 18 -3.41 0.00 -7.57
N LYS A 19 -3.40 0.53 -6.35
CA LYS A 19 -2.18 1.01 -5.68
C LYS A 19 -1.14 -0.12 -5.54
N TRP A 20 -1.56 -1.30 -5.10
CA TRP A 20 -0.70 -2.47 -4.95
C TRP A 20 -0.11 -2.93 -6.29
N GLN A 21 -0.94 -3.01 -7.32
CA GLN A 21 -0.52 -3.37 -8.67
C GLN A 21 0.46 -2.36 -9.26
N TRP A 22 0.18 -1.07 -9.08
CA TRP A 22 1.04 0.03 -9.52
C TRP A 22 2.41 -0.01 -8.84
N ALA A 23 2.46 -0.21 -7.53
CA ALA A 23 3.71 -0.31 -6.78
C ALA A 23 4.59 -1.49 -7.29
N GLY A 24 3.97 -2.65 -7.50
CA GLY A 24 4.67 -3.79 -8.10
C GLY A 24 5.14 -3.52 -9.53
N HIS A 25 4.31 -2.85 -10.34
CA HIS A 25 4.67 -2.46 -11.70
C HIS A 25 5.88 -1.54 -11.73
N MET A 26 5.95 -0.52 -10.87
CA MET A 26 7.08 0.42 -10.81
C MET A 26 8.41 -0.25 -10.47
N ILE A 27 8.38 -1.21 -9.55
CA ILE A 27 9.58 -1.93 -9.12
C ILE A 27 10.08 -2.91 -10.19
N ARG A 28 9.16 -3.51 -10.95
CA ARG A 28 9.48 -4.44 -12.04
C ARG A 28 9.75 -3.74 -13.37
N GLY A 29 9.21 -2.53 -13.57
CA GLY A 29 9.29 -1.79 -14.81
C GLY A 29 10.73 -1.46 -15.21
N GLU A 30 10.99 -1.35 -16.50
CA GLU A 30 12.33 -1.04 -17.02
C GLU A 30 12.67 0.45 -16.91
N GLU A 31 11.68 1.29 -16.63
CA GLU A 31 11.85 2.73 -16.53
C GLU A 31 12.73 3.12 -15.34
N LYS A 32 13.95 3.55 -15.69
CA LYS A 32 14.98 4.00 -14.74
C LYS A 32 14.47 5.09 -13.80
N TRP A 33 13.64 6.01 -14.28
CA TRP A 33 13.10 7.12 -13.49
C TRP A 33 12.08 6.66 -12.45
N SER A 34 11.14 5.79 -12.81
CA SER A 34 10.21 5.18 -11.85
C SER A 34 10.96 4.50 -10.70
N LYS A 35 11.97 3.68 -11.00
CA LYS A 35 12.80 3.02 -9.97
C LYS A 35 13.55 4.02 -9.09
N ILE A 36 14.12 5.08 -9.70
CA ILE A 36 14.85 6.12 -8.97
C ILE A 36 13.92 6.89 -8.04
N VAL A 37 12.79 7.41 -8.54
CA VAL A 37 11.83 8.20 -7.73
C VAL A 37 11.31 7.38 -6.56
N THR A 38 10.94 6.12 -6.80
CA THR A 38 10.46 5.19 -5.75
C THR A 38 11.50 5.00 -4.64
N ARG A 39 12.75 4.74 -5.04
CA ARG A 39 13.86 4.52 -4.09
C ARG A 39 14.30 5.81 -3.41
N TRP A 40 14.25 6.94 -4.10
CA TRP A 40 14.72 8.23 -3.60
C TRP A 40 13.83 8.79 -2.48
N TYR A 41 12.51 8.58 -2.56
CA TYR A 41 11.59 8.90 -1.47
C TYR A 41 11.66 7.93 -0.29
N LEU A 42 12.38 6.81 -0.42
CA LEU A 42 12.68 5.86 0.66
C LEU A 42 13.74 6.40 1.64
N ARG A 43 13.89 7.72 1.80
CA ARG A 43 14.73 8.25 2.88
C ARG A 43 14.10 7.89 4.22
N GLU A 44 14.74 6.98 4.92
CA GLU A 44 14.56 6.80 6.36
C GLU A 44 15.11 8.05 7.05
N GLY A 45 14.22 8.78 7.71
CA GLY A 45 14.52 10.06 8.31
C GLY A 45 13.29 10.61 9.00
N LYS A 46 13.49 11.28 10.14
CA LYS A 46 12.41 11.94 10.88
C LYS A 46 11.85 13.07 10.01
N ARG A 47 10.53 13.10 9.82
CA ARG A 47 9.87 14.20 9.11
C ARG A 47 9.83 15.44 9.98
N LYS A 48 9.79 16.61 9.34
CA LYS A 48 9.56 17.88 10.05
C LYS A 48 8.19 17.82 10.74
N ARG A 49 8.12 18.49 11.90
CA ARG A 49 6.87 18.76 12.63
C ARG A 49 5.81 19.27 11.63
N ASP A 50 4.56 18.84 11.82
CA ASP A 50 3.37 19.17 11.02
C ASP A 50 3.18 18.44 9.69
N ARG A 51 4.13 17.62 9.22
CA ARG A 51 3.89 16.73 8.07
C ARG A 51 3.27 15.41 8.52
N PRO A 52 2.29 14.85 7.77
CA PRO A 52 1.77 13.52 8.05
C PRO A 52 2.91 12.51 8.19
N GLU A 53 2.89 11.78 9.30
CA GLU A 53 3.93 10.80 9.63
C GLU A 53 3.92 9.66 8.60
N LYS A 54 2.73 9.19 8.24
CA LYS A 54 2.50 8.07 7.33
C LYS A 54 2.96 8.37 5.89
N LYS A 55 3.80 7.49 5.35
CA LYS A 55 4.24 7.46 3.95
C LYS A 55 3.22 6.73 3.09
N TRP A 56 3.28 7.02 1.79
CA TRP A 56 2.49 6.29 0.81
C TRP A 56 2.87 4.80 0.73
N ASP A 57 4.07 4.41 1.14
CA ASP A 57 4.55 3.02 1.10
C ASP A 57 4.49 2.31 2.46
N ASP A 58 4.06 2.99 3.53
CA ASP A 58 4.00 2.39 4.87
C ASP A 58 2.92 1.32 4.96
N ASP A 59 1.80 1.49 4.25
CA ASP A 59 0.77 0.45 4.12
C ASP A 59 1.29 -0.75 3.31
N ILE A 60 2.12 -0.52 2.30
CA ILE A 60 2.79 -1.59 1.56
C ILE A 60 3.79 -2.34 2.44
N ARG A 61 4.61 -1.61 3.20
CA ARG A 61 5.57 -2.19 4.17
C ARG A 61 4.88 -2.98 5.27
N GLN A 62 3.68 -2.59 5.67
CA GLN A 62 2.95 -3.30 6.71
C GLN A 62 2.55 -4.70 6.27
N VAL A 63 2.30 -4.91 4.97
CA VAL A 63 1.92 -6.22 4.41
C VAL A 63 3.13 -6.99 3.88
N ALA A 64 4.02 -6.36 3.12
CA ALA A 64 5.16 -7.02 2.45
C ALA A 64 6.52 -6.79 3.14
N GLY A 65 6.54 -6.10 4.28
CA GLY A 65 7.75 -5.84 5.06
C GLY A 65 8.65 -4.73 4.52
N VAL A 66 9.74 -4.44 5.25
CA VAL A 66 10.73 -3.40 4.88
C VAL A 66 11.38 -3.69 3.53
N THR A 67 11.53 -4.96 3.18
CA THR A 67 12.09 -5.42 1.89
C THR A 67 11.03 -5.65 0.82
N TRP A 68 9.88 -4.95 0.88
CA TRP A 68 8.78 -5.12 -0.08
C TRP A 68 9.22 -4.99 -1.55
N ASN A 69 10.26 -4.19 -1.85
CA ASN A 69 10.84 -4.09 -3.19
C ASN A 69 11.35 -5.43 -3.75
N ARG A 70 11.88 -6.31 -2.89
CA ARG A 70 12.35 -7.65 -3.28
C ARG A 70 11.17 -8.58 -3.45
N VAL A 71 10.22 -8.53 -2.52
CA VAL A 71 8.97 -9.30 -2.58
C VAL A 71 8.18 -8.97 -3.84
N ALA A 72 8.13 -7.69 -4.22
CA ALA A 72 7.47 -7.21 -5.43
C ALA A 72 8.10 -7.71 -6.74
N GLN A 73 9.35 -8.18 -6.73
CA GLN A 73 9.94 -8.80 -7.92
C GLN A 73 9.30 -10.16 -8.22
N ASP A 74 8.97 -10.92 -7.17
CA ASP A 74 8.21 -12.16 -7.33
C ASP A 74 6.74 -11.85 -7.57
N ARG A 75 6.29 -12.04 -8.81
CA ARG A 75 4.88 -11.79 -9.19
C ARG A 75 3.90 -12.70 -8.47
N ARG A 76 4.29 -13.93 -8.10
CA ARG A 76 3.41 -14.90 -7.42
C ARG A 76 3.20 -14.46 -5.98
N GLU A 77 4.30 -14.16 -5.28
CA GLU A 77 4.22 -13.70 -3.89
C GLU A 77 3.55 -12.31 -3.80
N TRP A 78 3.86 -11.40 -4.73
CA TRP A 78 3.22 -10.09 -4.79
C TRP A 78 1.70 -10.20 -5.00
N LYS A 79 1.24 -11.11 -5.85
CA LYS A 79 -0.20 -11.34 -6.08
C LYS A 79 -0.88 -11.99 -4.87
N ARG A 80 -0.19 -12.91 -4.18
CA ARG A 80 -0.71 -13.55 -2.96
C ARG A 80 -1.00 -12.54 -1.85
N LEU A 81 -0.13 -11.54 -1.69
CA LEU A 81 -0.26 -10.50 -0.66
C LEU A 81 -1.29 -9.40 -1.01
N GLU A 82 -1.78 -9.35 -2.25
CA GLU A 82 -2.74 -8.35 -2.72
C GLU A 82 -4.08 -8.42 -1.95
N GLU A 83 -4.54 -9.63 -1.63
CA GLU A 83 -5.78 -9.83 -0.85
C GLU A 83 -5.63 -9.28 0.57
N ALA A 84 -4.53 -9.63 1.24
CA ALA A 84 -4.21 -9.11 2.58
C ALA A 84 -4.13 -7.57 2.60
N PHE A 85 -3.58 -6.96 1.54
CA PHE A 85 -3.53 -5.51 1.39
C PHE A 85 -4.90 -4.89 1.09
N ALA A 86 -5.76 -5.56 0.32
CA ALA A 86 -7.10 -5.05 0.03
C ALA A 86 -7.99 -5.01 1.29
N ASP A 87 -7.77 -5.94 2.22
CA ASP A 87 -8.62 -6.13 3.40
C ASP A 87 -8.12 -5.40 4.66
N TRP A 88 -6.88 -4.91 4.67
CA TRP A 88 -6.20 -4.40 5.88
C TRP A 88 -6.88 -3.18 6.56
N GLN A 89 -7.52 -2.29 5.79
CA GLN A 89 -8.14 -1.07 6.34
C GLN A 89 -9.44 -1.36 7.08
N THR A 90 -10.08 -2.49 6.79
CA THR A 90 -11.27 -2.99 7.49
C THR A 90 -10.93 -3.31 8.95
N ASP A 91 -9.70 -3.72 9.24
CA ASP A 91 -9.26 -4.06 10.59
C ASP A 91 -8.89 -2.81 11.41
N LEU A 92 -8.30 -1.78 10.80
CA LEU A 92 -8.08 -0.48 11.47
C LEU A 92 -9.38 0.24 11.81
N GLN A 93 -10.40 0.19 10.94
CA GLN A 93 -11.72 0.78 11.23
C GLN A 93 -12.44 0.07 12.38
N LYS A 94 -12.20 -1.23 12.58
CA LYS A 94 -12.72 -1.98 13.73
C LYS A 94 -12.03 -1.57 15.03
N VAL A 95 -10.72 -1.36 15.01
CA VAL A 95 -9.93 -0.97 16.20
C VAL A 95 -10.26 0.45 16.68
N ILE A 96 -10.54 1.39 15.76
CA ILE A 96 -10.85 2.80 16.11
C ILE A 96 -12.30 2.98 16.62
N LYS A 97 -13.18 1.98 16.45
CA LYS A 97 -14.60 2.06 16.82
C LYS A 97 -14.95 1.52 18.23
N TYR A 98 -13.95 1.18 19.05
CA TYR A 98 -14.14 0.81 20.46
C TYR A 98 -13.44 1.81 21.38
#